data_AF-A0A2B7WT73-F1
#
_entry.id   AF-A0A2B7WT73-F1
#
_cell.length_a   1.000
_cell.length_b   1.000
_cell.length_c   1.000
_cell.angle_alpha   90.00
_cell.angle_beta   90.00
_cell.angle_gamma   90.00
#
_symmetry.space_group_name_H-M   'P 1'
#
loop_
_entity.id
_entity.type
_entity.pdbx_description
1 polymer ?
#
loop_
_entity_poly.entity_id
_entity_poly.type
_entity_poly.pdbx_seq_one_letter_code
_entity_poly.pdbx_strand_id
1 'polypeptide(L)'
;MHSLKLRDFYISLLGEKIIIIFFLDVSSLILIFSASTPEFTTIQRRSSLDHLLDLLQDTEKLYTARPIAYDGAPDGLVEACQKPVTGLLHALLATEAANALQSRISGRDVASEIWRLFQRARNGDFSYTDYRPLVKLVVKKSHDFDIWNAVIGLIATTSQATPPPRSIASLEQTPWVRNTNSFANSSEHRKHVVAILKEELGDLHADIPGFLEAYFWGVSGLDSTAHAVLDKCKEGDRPLYNDEKGWRDWPTHAVEKEVLKWLADVIRELVQFAQADDLAQEINRRPLAQPIRPLEGSIAPRKLDIGFVNDPSATEDSLCRWSQILVPGELKNDPRYDRPSGAWFDLGRYAREVLAAQDSRSFVLGFTLCGPSLRLWEFDRLGGIASESFDINTDGLQFITIILGFHLMSLEQLGFDPTIITISDKRYIEIEKDGRKERLVIDNVIGRSRCIAGRATTCWKVHRDDDPQTPLVVKDS
;
A
#
# COMPACT_ATOMS: atom_id res chain seq x y z
N MET A 1 47.14 9.72 -12.66
CA MET A 1 46.45 8.49 -13.12
C MET A 1 46.43 7.49 -11.97
N HIS A 2 45.42 7.54 -11.10
CA HIS A 2 45.19 6.51 -10.08
C HIS A 2 43.79 5.93 -10.30
N SER A 3 43.75 4.69 -10.76
CA SER A 3 42.54 3.91 -10.93
C SER A 3 42.29 3.14 -9.63
N LEU A 4 41.30 3.57 -8.85
CA LEU A 4 40.66 2.71 -7.87
C LEU A 4 39.74 1.76 -8.63
N LYS A 5 40.23 0.55 -8.90
CA LYS A 5 39.38 -0.56 -9.34
C LYS A 5 38.53 -1.00 -8.15
N LEU A 6 37.30 -0.51 -8.09
CA LEU A 6 36.23 -1.14 -7.33
C LEU A 6 36.12 -2.59 -7.82
N ARG A 7 36.44 -3.54 -6.93
CA ARG A 7 36.08 -4.94 -7.09
C ARG A 7 34.88 -5.20 -6.21
N ASP A 8 33.91 -5.86 -6.84
CA ASP A 8 32.72 -6.48 -6.27
C ASP A 8 31.65 -5.52 -5.73
N PHE A 9 30.43 -5.70 -6.27
CA PHE A 9 29.19 -5.04 -5.88
C PHE A 9 28.18 -6.14 -5.58
N TYR A 10 27.39 -6.01 -4.51
CA TYR A 10 26.26 -6.90 -4.29
C TYR A 10 24.95 -6.17 -4.60
N ILE A 11 24.16 -6.76 -5.48
CA ILE A 11 22.77 -6.35 -5.75
C ILE A 11 21.90 -7.24 -4.88
N SER A 12 21.31 -6.68 -3.83
CA SER A 12 20.27 -7.34 -3.05
C SER A 12 18.91 -6.97 -3.64
N LEU A 13 18.15 -7.99 -4.05
CA LEU A 13 16.73 -7.86 -4.35
C LEU A 13 15.95 -8.14 -3.06
N LEU A 14 15.39 -7.08 -2.47
CA LEU A 14 14.50 -7.16 -1.31
C LEU A 14 13.09 -6.81 -1.79
N GLY A 15 12.39 -7.84 -2.29
CA GLY A 15 11.16 -7.66 -3.06
C GLY A 15 11.45 -7.01 -4.41
N GLU A 16 10.69 -5.97 -4.76
CA GLU A 16 10.78 -5.27 -6.06
C GLU A 16 11.82 -4.14 -6.08
N LYS A 17 12.53 -3.89 -4.96
CA LYS A 17 13.57 -2.86 -4.85
C LYS A 17 14.99 -3.44 -4.93
N ILE A 18 15.92 -2.62 -5.45
CA ILE A 18 17.37 -2.90 -5.49
C ILE A 18 18.07 -2.07 -4.41
N ILE A 19 18.60 -2.75 -3.39
CA ILE A 19 19.48 -2.13 -2.40
C ILE A 19 20.94 -2.49 -2.73
N ILE A 20 21.80 -1.47 -2.81
CA ILE A 20 23.23 -1.63 -3.09
C ILE A 20 24.00 -1.35 -1.80
N ILE A 21 24.71 -2.35 -1.29
CA ILE A 21 25.54 -2.25 -0.09
C ILE A 21 26.98 -2.60 -0.44
N PHE A 22 27.94 -1.83 0.09
CA PHE A 22 29.37 -2.01 -0.14
C PHE A 22 30.02 -2.78 1.01
N PHE A 23 30.74 -3.87 0.72
CA PHE A 23 31.42 -4.72 1.72
C PHE A 23 32.74 -5.29 1.18
N LEU A 24 33.59 -5.79 2.09
CA LEU A 24 34.85 -6.50 1.83
C LEU A 24 34.78 -7.92 2.45
N ASP A 25 34.96 -8.99 1.66
CA ASP A 25 35.54 -10.34 1.96
C ASP A 25 35.31 -11.03 3.34
N VAL A 26 34.91 -12.32 3.51
CA VAL A 26 34.63 -13.46 2.59
C VAL A 26 33.79 -14.60 3.28
N SER A 27 33.20 -15.49 2.46
CA SER A 27 32.95 -16.96 2.69
C SER A 27 31.82 -17.53 3.59
N SER A 28 30.96 -18.34 2.94
CA SER A 28 30.48 -19.71 3.31
C SER A 28 28.98 -19.97 3.62
N LEU A 29 28.40 -20.92 2.86
CA LEU A 29 27.07 -21.55 3.05
C LEU A 29 27.01 -22.51 4.27
N ILE A 30 25.80 -22.79 4.77
CA ILE A 30 25.30 -24.16 5.10
C ILE A 30 23.75 -24.16 5.25
N LEU A 31 23.09 -25.23 4.79
CA LEU A 31 21.64 -25.51 4.90
C LEU A 31 21.33 -26.40 6.12
N ILE A 32 20.28 -26.09 6.91
CA ILE A 32 19.54 -27.09 7.73
C ILE A 32 18.04 -26.76 7.76
N PHE A 33 17.19 -27.76 7.49
CA PHE A 33 15.74 -27.72 7.72
C PHE A 33 15.40 -28.13 9.17
N SER A 34 14.35 -27.53 9.75
CA SER A 34 13.54 -28.21 10.77
C SER A 34 12.06 -27.98 10.51
N ALA A 35 11.24 -28.94 10.94
CA ALA A 35 9.81 -29.01 10.72
C ALA A 35 9.09 -29.25 12.07
N SER A 36 7.93 -28.64 12.25
CA SER A 36 6.96 -28.97 13.29
C SER A 36 5.59 -28.48 12.86
N THR A 37 4.70 -29.43 12.54
CA THR A 37 3.29 -29.19 12.20
C THR A 37 2.44 -29.00 13.45
N PRO A 38 1.42 -28.14 13.39
CA PRO A 38 0.11 -28.45 13.95
C PRO A 38 -0.92 -28.69 12.84
N GLU A 39 -1.94 -29.48 13.17
CA GLU A 39 -3.07 -29.79 12.28
C GLU A 39 -3.98 -28.56 12.10
N PHE A 40 -4.36 -28.24 10.86
CA PHE A 40 -5.39 -27.24 10.56
C PHE A 40 -6.58 -27.91 9.87
N THR A 41 -7.78 -27.55 10.32
CA THR A 41 -9.02 -28.27 10.01
C THR A 41 -9.77 -27.73 8.79
N THR A 42 -10.03 -28.64 7.84
CA THR A 42 -11.25 -28.74 7.01
C THR A 42 -11.86 -27.45 6.45
N ILE A 43 -11.66 -27.22 5.15
CA ILE A 43 -12.41 -26.25 4.34
C ILE A 43 -13.93 -26.48 4.51
N GLN A 44 -14.64 -25.53 5.13
CA GLN A 44 -16.10 -25.59 5.25
C GLN A 44 -16.77 -25.49 3.87
N ARG A 45 -17.49 -26.54 3.47
CA ARG A 45 -18.26 -26.56 2.22
C ARG A 45 -19.46 -25.60 2.27
N ARG A 46 -19.40 -24.53 1.47
CA ARG A 46 -20.58 -23.83 0.95
C ARG A 46 -20.70 -24.10 -0.55
N SER A 47 -21.92 -24.06 -1.08
CA SER A 47 -22.29 -24.44 -2.47
C SER A 47 -21.49 -23.77 -3.59
N SER A 48 -20.85 -22.63 -3.33
CA SER A 48 -19.95 -21.95 -4.26
C SER A 48 -18.68 -22.76 -4.59
N LEU A 49 -18.19 -23.60 -3.67
CA LEU A 49 -16.97 -24.40 -3.84
C LEU A 49 -17.16 -25.59 -4.80
N ASP A 50 -18.34 -26.22 -4.81
CA ASP A 50 -18.62 -27.32 -5.73
C ASP A 50 -18.71 -26.80 -7.18
N HIS A 51 -19.33 -25.62 -7.40
CA HIS A 51 -19.34 -24.97 -8.71
C HIS A 51 -17.94 -24.55 -9.19
N LEU A 52 -17.09 -24.05 -8.27
CA LEU A 52 -15.69 -23.75 -8.56
C LEU A 52 -14.90 -25.01 -8.93
N LEU A 53 -15.15 -26.13 -8.25
CA LEU A 53 -14.51 -27.41 -8.54
C LEU A 53 -14.88 -27.94 -9.93
N ASP A 54 -16.13 -27.80 -10.35
CA ASP A 54 -16.58 -28.17 -11.70
C ASP A 54 -15.91 -27.28 -12.77
N LEU A 55 -15.84 -25.97 -12.53
CA LEU A 55 -15.11 -25.02 -13.40
C LEU A 55 -13.61 -25.38 -13.53
N LEU A 56 -12.96 -25.76 -12.44
CA LEU A 56 -11.55 -26.19 -12.44
C LEU A 56 -11.35 -27.54 -13.16
N GLN A 57 -12.29 -28.48 -13.02
CA GLN A 57 -12.28 -29.73 -13.79
C GLN A 57 -12.41 -29.47 -15.29
N ASP A 58 -13.33 -28.59 -15.70
CA ASP A 58 -13.53 -28.27 -17.11
C ASP A 58 -12.35 -27.47 -17.68
N THR A 59 -11.72 -26.61 -16.88
CA THR A 59 -10.45 -25.95 -17.23
C THR A 59 -9.35 -26.96 -17.54
N GLU A 60 -9.12 -27.94 -16.66
CA GLU A 60 -8.08 -28.94 -16.88
C GLU A 60 -8.39 -29.89 -18.06
N LYS A 61 -9.68 -30.19 -18.32
CA LYS A 61 -10.11 -30.90 -19.54
C LYS A 61 -9.84 -30.08 -20.80
N LEU A 62 -10.22 -28.81 -20.82
CA LEU A 62 -9.99 -27.88 -21.94
C LEU A 62 -8.49 -27.73 -22.26
N TYR A 63 -7.68 -27.52 -21.23
CA TYR A 63 -6.22 -27.39 -21.37
C TYR A 63 -5.57 -28.69 -21.85
N THR A 64 -6.03 -29.84 -21.36
CA THR A 64 -5.51 -31.16 -21.78
C THR A 64 -5.94 -31.53 -23.20
N ALA A 65 -7.12 -31.09 -23.65
CA ALA A 65 -7.61 -31.30 -25.01
C ALA A 65 -6.93 -30.41 -26.06
N ARG A 66 -6.27 -29.31 -25.65
CA ARG A 66 -5.49 -28.41 -26.53
C ARG A 66 -4.14 -28.03 -25.89
N PRO A 67 -3.15 -28.93 -25.87
CA PRO A 67 -1.81 -28.61 -25.40
C PRO A 67 -1.15 -27.63 -26.38
N ILE A 68 -0.98 -26.38 -25.96
CA ILE A 68 -0.28 -25.36 -26.76
C ILE A 68 1.22 -25.59 -26.63
N ALA A 69 1.85 -26.00 -27.74
CA ALA A 69 3.29 -25.81 -27.90
C ALA A 69 3.58 -24.30 -28.02
N TYR A 70 4.74 -23.86 -27.53
CA TYR A 70 5.11 -22.44 -27.34
C TYR A 70 4.67 -21.48 -28.47
N ASP A 71 4.28 -20.27 -28.04
CA ASP A 71 4.17 -19.04 -28.84
C ASP A 71 2.90 -18.81 -29.68
N GLY A 72 1.72 -19.18 -29.18
CA GLY A 72 0.45 -18.82 -29.83
C GLY A 72 -0.83 -19.35 -29.18
N ALA A 73 -1.13 -18.95 -27.93
CA ALA A 73 -2.45 -19.20 -27.36
C ALA A 73 -3.50 -18.26 -27.97
N PRO A 74 -4.68 -18.73 -28.42
CA PRO A 74 -5.82 -17.86 -28.68
C PRO A 74 -6.26 -17.19 -27.38
N ASP A 75 -6.44 -15.88 -27.35
CA ASP A 75 -6.70 -15.09 -26.13
C ASP A 75 -7.84 -15.67 -25.27
N GLY A 76 -8.92 -16.14 -25.92
CA GLY A 76 -10.08 -16.75 -25.25
C GLY A 76 -9.79 -18.08 -24.50
N LEU A 77 -8.67 -18.77 -24.76
CA LEU A 77 -8.24 -19.92 -23.94
C LEU A 77 -7.50 -19.46 -22.67
N VAL A 78 -6.76 -18.35 -22.74
CA VAL A 78 -6.08 -17.76 -21.57
C VAL A 78 -7.14 -17.24 -20.60
N GLU A 79 -8.09 -16.44 -21.09
CA GLU A 79 -9.22 -15.90 -20.32
C GLU A 79 -10.08 -17.01 -19.68
N ALA A 80 -10.38 -18.07 -20.42
CA ALA A 80 -11.13 -19.23 -19.92
C ALA A 80 -10.43 -19.96 -18.76
N CYS A 81 -9.10 -19.98 -18.72
CA CYS A 81 -8.32 -20.58 -17.62
C CYS A 81 -8.09 -19.59 -16.45
N GLN A 82 -7.99 -18.29 -16.75
CA GLN A 82 -7.72 -17.22 -15.80
C GLN A 82 -8.85 -17.04 -14.78
N LYS A 83 -10.11 -17.09 -15.22
CA LYS A 83 -11.27 -16.87 -14.34
C LYS A 83 -11.45 -17.96 -13.27
N PRO A 84 -11.38 -19.27 -13.57
CA PRO A 84 -11.42 -20.32 -12.54
C PRO A 84 -10.21 -20.30 -11.60
N VAL A 85 -9.01 -19.96 -12.10
CA VAL A 85 -7.81 -19.87 -11.25
C VAL A 85 -7.84 -18.66 -10.32
N THR A 86 -8.29 -17.49 -10.77
CA THR A 86 -8.47 -16.33 -9.89
C THR A 86 -9.55 -16.60 -8.83
N GLY A 87 -10.63 -17.32 -9.18
CA GLY A 87 -11.60 -17.84 -8.21
C GLY A 87 -10.99 -18.81 -7.18
N LEU A 88 -10.07 -19.67 -7.59
CA LEU A 88 -9.33 -20.57 -6.68
C LEU A 88 -8.40 -19.81 -5.74
N LEU A 89 -7.64 -18.83 -6.24
CA LEU A 89 -6.77 -18.00 -5.40
C LEU A 89 -7.59 -17.22 -4.36
N HIS A 90 -8.74 -16.67 -4.75
CA HIS A 90 -9.67 -16.02 -3.82
C HIS A 90 -10.26 -16.98 -2.78
N ALA A 91 -10.59 -18.23 -3.17
CA ALA A 91 -11.09 -19.24 -2.24
C ALA A 91 -10.03 -19.70 -1.24
N LEU A 92 -8.75 -19.79 -1.65
CA LEU A 92 -7.63 -20.11 -0.77
C LEU A 92 -7.29 -18.93 0.17
N LEU A 93 -7.34 -17.70 -0.34
CA LEU A 93 -7.15 -16.46 0.44
C LEU A 93 -8.14 -16.34 1.60
N ALA A 94 -9.39 -16.77 1.39
CA ALA A 94 -10.46 -16.72 2.38
C ALA A 94 -10.36 -17.81 3.50
N THR A 95 -9.21 -18.47 3.64
CA THR A 95 -9.00 -19.52 4.67
C THR A 95 -8.08 -19.02 5.79
N GLU A 96 -8.34 -19.47 7.03
CA GLU A 96 -7.49 -19.14 8.19
C GLU A 96 -6.02 -19.58 8.01
N ALA A 97 -5.80 -20.68 7.27
CA ALA A 97 -4.47 -21.18 6.95
C ALA A 97 -3.64 -20.21 6.10
N ALA A 98 -4.26 -19.38 5.24
CA ALA A 98 -3.56 -18.35 4.48
C ALA A 98 -2.91 -17.31 5.41
N ASN A 99 -3.61 -16.93 6.48
CA ASN A 99 -3.15 -15.96 7.47
C ASN A 99 -2.19 -16.56 8.52
N ALA A 100 -2.31 -17.87 8.79
CA ALA A 100 -1.48 -18.57 9.78
C ALA A 100 -0.12 -19.05 9.22
N LEU A 101 -0.01 -19.27 7.90
CA LEU A 101 1.23 -19.72 7.26
C LEU A 101 2.12 -18.53 6.86
N GLN A 102 3.44 -18.69 7.04
CA GLN A 102 4.45 -17.69 6.65
C GLN A 102 5.28 -18.16 5.45
N SER A 103 5.50 -17.25 4.49
CA SER A 103 6.40 -17.42 3.36
C SER A 103 7.86 -17.29 3.80
N ARG A 104 8.61 -18.40 3.75
CA ARG A 104 10.07 -18.41 4.01
C ARG A 104 10.90 -17.59 3.02
N ILE A 105 10.29 -17.08 1.94
CA ILE A 105 10.98 -16.36 0.85
C ILE A 105 10.87 -14.84 1.02
N SER A 106 9.79 -14.36 1.63
CA SER A 106 9.50 -12.93 1.77
C SER A 106 9.28 -12.46 3.21
N GLY A 107 9.22 -13.37 4.19
CA GLY A 107 8.93 -13.06 5.59
C GLY A 107 7.48 -12.63 5.87
N ARG A 108 6.65 -12.53 4.82
CA ARG A 108 5.22 -12.20 4.89
C ARG A 108 4.36 -13.43 5.13
N ASP A 109 3.12 -13.22 5.55
CA ASP A 109 2.07 -14.24 5.55
C ASP A 109 1.76 -14.73 4.12
N VAL A 110 1.17 -15.92 4.01
CA VAL A 110 0.86 -16.55 2.72
C VAL A 110 -0.35 -15.88 2.03
N ALA A 111 -1.27 -15.26 2.78
CA ALA A 111 -2.41 -14.52 2.24
C ALA A 111 -1.94 -13.33 1.37
N SER A 112 -1.00 -12.53 1.88
CA SER A 112 -0.35 -11.43 1.17
C SER A 112 0.30 -11.85 -0.15
N GLU A 113 0.88 -13.05 -0.22
CA GLU A 113 1.49 -13.59 -1.45
C GLU A 113 0.44 -14.20 -2.41
N ILE A 114 -0.61 -14.85 -1.91
CA ILE A 114 -1.76 -15.28 -2.73
C ILE A 114 -2.45 -14.06 -3.37
N TRP A 115 -2.59 -12.96 -2.64
CA TRP A 115 -3.15 -11.72 -3.19
C TRP A 115 -2.30 -11.17 -4.34
N ARG A 116 -0.96 -11.18 -4.22
CA ARG A 116 -0.06 -10.80 -5.32
C ARG A 116 -0.24 -11.69 -6.54
N LEU A 117 -0.36 -13.02 -6.36
CA LEU A 117 -0.65 -13.95 -7.46
C LEU A 117 -2.01 -13.66 -8.12
N PHE A 118 -3.04 -13.35 -7.33
CA PHE A 118 -4.37 -12.98 -7.82
C PHE A 118 -4.33 -11.69 -8.66
N GLN A 119 -3.60 -10.67 -8.19
CA GLN A 119 -3.44 -9.40 -8.92
C GLN A 119 -2.63 -9.57 -10.21
N ARG A 120 -1.50 -10.31 -10.19
CA ARG A 120 -0.73 -10.66 -11.40
C ARG A 120 -1.60 -11.39 -12.42
N ALA A 121 -2.35 -12.40 -11.96
CA ALA A 121 -3.26 -13.16 -12.79
C ALA A 121 -4.36 -12.28 -13.42
N ARG A 122 -4.93 -11.31 -12.70
CA ARG A 122 -5.91 -10.35 -13.27
C ARG A 122 -5.28 -9.37 -14.27
N ASN A 123 -4.06 -8.91 -14.02
CA ASN A 123 -3.37 -7.88 -14.82
C ASN A 123 -2.64 -8.44 -16.05
N GLY A 124 -3.08 -9.60 -16.57
CA GLY A 124 -2.55 -10.21 -17.80
C GLY A 124 -1.23 -10.99 -17.64
N ASP A 125 -0.64 -11.02 -16.44
CA ASP A 125 0.56 -11.81 -16.14
C ASP A 125 0.16 -13.22 -15.65
N PHE A 126 -0.42 -14.00 -16.58
CA PHE A 126 -1.05 -15.29 -16.29
C PHE A 126 -0.61 -16.39 -17.27
N SER A 127 -0.02 -17.46 -16.72
CA SER A 127 0.32 -18.70 -17.43
C SER A 127 -0.31 -19.88 -16.70
N TYR A 128 -1.34 -20.51 -17.28
CA TYR A 128 -2.01 -21.65 -16.64
C TYR A 128 -1.03 -22.81 -16.33
N THR A 129 0.06 -22.96 -17.09
CA THR A 129 1.13 -23.95 -16.82
C THR A 129 1.64 -23.88 -15.38
N ASP A 130 1.76 -22.68 -14.83
CA ASP A 130 2.36 -22.45 -13.51
C ASP A 130 1.36 -22.79 -12.39
N TYR A 131 0.08 -22.48 -12.60
CA TYR A 131 -1.02 -22.77 -11.67
C TYR A 131 -1.55 -24.22 -11.77
N ARG A 132 -1.31 -24.91 -12.90
CA ARG A 132 -1.81 -26.26 -13.19
C ARG A 132 -1.48 -27.31 -12.11
N PRO A 133 -0.28 -27.35 -11.48
CA PRO A 133 0.00 -28.30 -10.40
C PRO A 133 -0.96 -28.14 -9.21
N LEU A 134 -1.24 -26.90 -8.80
CA LEU A 134 -2.19 -26.58 -7.74
C LEU A 134 -3.62 -26.97 -8.14
N VAL A 135 -4.06 -26.59 -9.34
CA VAL A 135 -5.40 -26.94 -9.87
C VAL A 135 -5.62 -28.45 -9.88
N LYS A 136 -4.62 -29.25 -10.29
CA LYS A 136 -4.71 -30.72 -10.27
C LYS A 136 -4.91 -31.30 -8.87
N LEU A 137 -4.24 -30.76 -7.85
CA LEU A 137 -4.38 -31.22 -6.47
C LEU A 137 -5.78 -30.92 -5.92
N VAL A 138 -6.30 -29.72 -6.20
CA VAL A 138 -7.65 -29.31 -5.81
C VAL A 138 -8.72 -30.15 -6.53
N VAL A 139 -8.59 -30.35 -7.84
CA VAL A 139 -9.48 -31.21 -8.64
C VAL A 139 -9.47 -32.66 -8.15
N LYS A 140 -8.30 -33.18 -7.77
CA LYS A 140 -8.14 -34.53 -7.20
C LYS A 140 -8.67 -34.65 -5.77
N LYS A 141 -8.96 -33.54 -5.07
CA LYS A 141 -9.25 -33.49 -3.64
C LYS A 141 -8.11 -34.11 -2.81
N SER A 142 -6.87 -33.74 -3.15
CA SER A 142 -5.66 -34.09 -2.39
C SER A 142 -5.70 -33.52 -0.97
N HIS A 143 -4.79 -33.99 -0.10
CA HIS A 143 -4.68 -33.49 1.27
C HIS A 143 -4.30 -32.01 1.31
N ASP A 144 -4.81 -31.28 2.30
CA ASP A 144 -4.55 -29.84 2.47
C ASP A 144 -3.05 -29.53 2.53
N PHE A 145 -2.24 -30.41 3.15
CA PHE A 145 -0.78 -30.30 3.15
C PHE A 145 -0.18 -30.25 1.73
N ASP A 146 -0.65 -31.08 0.80
CA ASP A 146 -0.17 -31.08 -0.58
C ASP A 146 -0.57 -29.79 -1.31
N ILE A 147 -1.80 -29.31 -1.06
CA ILE A 147 -2.35 -28.09 -1.64
C ILE A 147 -1.53 -26.88 -1.16
N TRP A 148 -1.29 -26.74 0.15
CA TRP A 148 -0.51 -25.63 0.71
C TRP A 148 0.97 -25.67 0.29
N ASN A 149 1.58 -26.85 0.18
CA ASN A 149 2.93 -26.97 -0.41
C ASN A 149 2.96 -26.53 -1.87
N ALA A 150 1.93 -26.84 -2.67
CA ALA A 150 1.83 -26.36 -4.05
C ALA A 150 1.60 -24.84 -4.14
N VAL A 151 0.84 -24.24 -3.22
CA VAL A 151 0.72 -22.78 -3.09
C VAL A 151 2.09 -22.15 -2.79
N ILE A 152 2.82 -22.66 -1.81
CA ILE A 152 4.16 -22.16 -1.43
C ILE A 152 5.16 -22.34 -2.59
N GLY A 153 5.12 -23.48 -3.29
CA GLY A 153 5.96 -23.74 -4.47
C GLY A 153 5.63 -22.83 -5.66
N LEU A 154 4.36 -22.50 -5.86
CA LEU A 154 3.92 -21.52 -6.85
C LEU A 154 4.45 -20.12 -6.51
N ILE A 155 4.23 -19.65 -5.28
CA ILE A 155 4.79 -18.38 -4.78
C ILE A 155 6.30 -18.33 -5.03
N ALA A 156 7.03 -19.38 -4.65
CA ALA A 156 8.48 -19.47 -4.86
C ALA A 156 8.88 -19.34 -6.33
N THR A 157 8.22 -20.07 -7.22
CA THR A 157 8.50 -20.06 -8.67
C THR A 157 8.23 -18.68 -9.28
N THR A 158 7.08 -18.10 -8.93
CA THR A 158 6.62 -16.82 -9.46
C THR A 158 7.38 -15.61 -8.87
N SER A 159 8.02 -15.76 -7.70
CA SER A 159 8.96 -14.78 -7.13
C SER A 159 10.39 -14.90 -7.68
N GLN A 160 10.83 -16.07 -8.12
CA GLN A 160 12.17 -16.28 -8.69
C GLN A 160 12.24 -16.03 -10.21
N ALA A 161 11.10 -15.98 -10.90
CA ALA A 161 11.04 -15.60 -12.29
C ALA A 161 11.41 -14.11 -12.46
N THR A 162 12.64 -13.85 -12.94
CA THR A 162 13.00 -12.55 -13.52
C THR A 162 11.93 -12.18 -14.55
N PRO A 163 11.39 -10.94 -14.54
CA PRO A 163 10.36 -10.57 -15.50
C PRO A 163 10.86 -10.84 -16.92
N PRO A 164 10.06 -11.49 -17.81
CA PRO A 164 10.39 -11.46 -19.22
C PRO A 164 10.53 -10.00 -19.64
N PRO A 165 11.45 -9.65 -20.57
CA PRO A 165 11.64 -8.27 -20.98
C PRO A 165 10.34 -7.77 -21.62
N ARG A 166 9.50 -7.12 -20.81
CA ARG A 166 8.29 -6.46 -21.29
C ARG A 166 8.72 -5.51 -22.38
N SER A 167 7.99 -5.53 -23.49
CA SER A 167 8.09 -4.43 -24.44
C SER A 167 7.85 -3.15 -23.65
N ILE A 168 8.90 -2.34 -23.53
CA ILE A 168 8.78 -1.00 -22.98
C ILE A 168 7.99 -0.24 -24.04
N ALA A 169 6.65 -0.28 -23.95
CA ALA A 169 5.82 0.81 -24.40
C ALA A 169 6.50 2.06 -23.84
N SER A 170 6.94 2.95 -24.73
CA SER A 170 8.06 3.86 -24.48
C SER A 170 7.74 4.90 -23.41
N LEU A 171 7.76 4.46 -22.15
CA LEU A 171 8.08 5.24 -20.97
C LEU A 171 9.41 5.89 -21.29
N GLU A 172 9.33 7.15 -21.66
CA GLU A 172 10.49 7.92 -22.01
C GLU A 172 11.47 7.91 -20.83
N GLN A 173 12.52 7.10 -20.94
CA GLN A 173 13.74 7.26 -20.16
C GLN A 173 14.54 8.50 -20.60
N THR A 174 13.87 9.51 -21.16
CA THR A 174 14.30 10.89 -21.07
C THR A 174 14.53 11.16 -19.58
N PRO A 175 15.75 11.48 -19.13
CA PRO A 175 15.97 11.86 -17.75
C PRO A 175 15.07 13.07 -17.48
N TRP A 176 14.18 12.99 -16.48
CA TRP A 176 13.33 14.10 -16.05
C TRP A 176 14.19 15.36 -15.90
N VAL A 177 14.14 16.24 -16.91
CA VAL A 177 15.12 17.33 -17.07
C VAL A 177 15.00 18.31 -15.90
N ARG A 178 13.81 18.36 -15.29
CA ARG A 178 13.49 19.06 -14.05
C ARG A 178 12.50 18.23 -13.25
N ASN A 179 12.80 18.01 -11.99
CA ASN A 179 11.84 17.60 -10.98
C ASN A 179 11.93 18.56 -9.78
N THR A 180 11.08 18.44 -8.78
CA THR A 180 11.07 19.29 -7.59
C THR A 180 12.30 19.12 -6.70
N ASN A 181 13.17 18.15 -6.96
CA ASN A 181 14.50 18.09 -6.35
C ASN A 181 15.55 18.97 -7.09
N SER A 182 15.24 19.48 -8.29
CA SER A 182 16.16 20.25 -9.13
C SER A 182 16.14 21.77 -8.90
N PHE A 183 15.49 22.26 -7.83
CA PHE A 183 15.46 23.69 -7.52
C PHE A 183 16.86 24.22 -7.17
N ALA A 184 17.44 24.99 -8.11
CA ALA A 184 18.66 25.77 -7.87
C ALA A 184 18.46 26.95 -6.89
N ASN A 185 17.23 27.19 -6.43
CA ASN A 185 16.88 28.21 -5.45
C ASN A 185 16.26 27.54 -4.22
N SER A 186 16.62 28.00 -3.02
CA SER A 186 16.18 27.44 -1.74
C SER A 186 14.86 28.03 -1.23
N SER A 187 14.13 28.82 -2.02
CA SER A 187 12.93 29.54 -1.56
C SER A 187 11.60 28.84 -1.88
N GLU A 188 11.62 27.76 -2.68
CA GLU A 188 10.47 26.89 -3.03
C GLU A 188 9.13 27.64 -3.20
N HIS A 189 9.16 28.77 -3.91
CA HIS A 189 7.97 29.60 -4.11
C HIS A 189 6.86 28.82 -4.82
N ARG A 190 5.64 28.82 -4.24
CA ARG A 190 4.48 28.01 -4.67
C ARG A 190 4.27 28.00 -6.18
N LYS A 191 4.38 29.15 -6.86
CA LYS A 191 4.21 29.27 -8.32
C LYS A 191 5.20 28.44 -9.15
N HIS A 192 6.45 28.28 -8.70
CA HIS A 192 7.46 27.49 -9.41
C HIS A 192 7.33 26.01 -9.03
N VAL A 193 7.06 25.72 -7.75
CA VAL A 193 6.85 24.34 -7.28
C VAL A 193 5.64 23.69 -7.95
N VAL A 194 4.54 24.40 -8.11
CA VAL A 194 3.32 23.86 -8.75
C VAL A 194 3.53 23.55 -10.23
N ALA A 195 4.31 24.33 -10.97
CA ALA A 195 4.58 24.03 -12.38
C ALA A 195 5.41 22.76 -12.53
N ILE A 196 6.52 22.65 -11.79
CA ILE A 196 7.44 21.51 -11.86
C ILE A 196 6.83 20.25 -11.25
N LEU A 197 6.01 20.36 -10.19
CA LEU A 197 5.31 19.21 -9.60
C LEU A 197 4.25 18.63 -10.56
N LYS A 198 3.60 19.46 -11.38
CA LYS A 198 2.68 18.99 -12.43
C LYS A 198 3.39 18.32 -13.59
N GLU A 199 4.60 18.77 -13.91
CA GLU A 199 5.51 18.03 -14.79
C GLU A 199 5.80 16.67 -14.12
N GLU A 200 6.45 16.67 -12.97
CA GLU A 200 6.94 15.49 -12.24
C GLU A 200 5.89 14.40 -12.02
N LEU A 201 4.68 14.76 -11.56
CA LEU A 201 3.59 13.80 -11.34
C LEU A 201 3.01 13.23 -12.64
N GLY A 202 3.27 13.86 -13.78
CA GLY A 202 2.75 13.46 -15.08
C GLY A 202 1.22 13.38 -15.12
N ASP A 203 0.72 12.33 -15.77
CA ASP A 203 -0.69 11.98 -15.78
C ASP A 203 -1.04 11.21 -14.51
N LEU A 204 -1.99 11.75 -13.75
CA LEU A 204 -2.57 11.10 -12.57
C LEU A 204 -3.68 10.14 -13.02
N HIS A 205 -3.58 8.86 -12.68
CA HIS A 205 -4.50 7.83 -13.14
C HIS A 205 -5.58 7.53 -12.10
N ALA A 206 -6.81 7.95 -12.39
CA ALA A 206 -7.96 7.77 -11.52
C ALA A 206 -8.92 6.67 -12.04
N ASP A 207 -9.95 6.37 -11.25
CA ASP A 207 -11.01 5.40 -11.59
C ASP A 207 -10.48 3.96 -11.77
N ILE A 208 -9.50 3.55 -10.94
CA ILE A 208 -8.98 2.18 -10.93
C ILE A 208 -9.96 1.25 -10.19
N PRO A 209 -10.50 0.19 -10.84
CA PRO A 209 -11.41 -0.74 -10.21
C PRO A 209 -10.71 -1.63 -9.17
N GLY A 210 -11.36 -1.88 -8.03
CA GLY A 210 -10.82 -2.73 -6.96
C GLY A 210 -9.75 -2.07 -6.09
N PHE A 211 -9.58 -0.74 -6.19
CA PHE A 211 -8.55 0.01 -5.50
C PHE A 211 -8.75 0.03 -3.98
N LEU A 212 -9.98 0.25 -3.50
CA LEU A 212 -10.26 0.35 -2.07
C LEU A 212 -10.00 -1.00 -1.38
N GLU A 213 -10.44 -2.08 -2.01
CA GLU A 213 -10.18 -3.45 -1.58
C GLU A 213 -8.67 -3.72 -1.52
N ALA A 214 -7.90 -3.26 -2.51
CA ALA A 214 -6.45 -3.47 -2.53
C ALA A 214 -5.69 -2.87 -1.33
N TYR A 215 -6.17 -1.76 -0.75
CA TYR A 215 -5.54 -1.13 0.43
C TYR A 215 -6.22 -1.49 1.76
N PHE A 216 -7.53 -1.75 1.79
CA PHE A 216 -8.28 -1.99 3.03
C PHE A 216 -8.53 -3.47 3.36
N TRP A 217 -8.47 -4.40 2.39
CA TRP A 217 -8.75 -5.83 2.64
C TRP A 217 -7.84 -6.46 3.71
N GLY A 218 -6.58 -6.02 3.78
CA GLY A 218 -5.61 -6.51 4.79
C GLY A 218 -5.77 -5.92 6.19
N VAL A 219 -6.73 -5.02 6.44
CA VAL A 219 -6.91 -4.39 7.75
C VAL A 219 -7.82 -5.28 8.61
N SER A 220 -7.21 -5.96 9.58
CA SER A 220 -7.91 -6.94 10.44
C SER A 220 -9.13 -6.35 11.14
N GLY A 221 -10.28 -6.99 10.98
CA GLY A 221 -11.57 -6.60 11.59
C GLY A 221 -12.30 -5.43 10.92
N LEU A 222 -11.67 -4.71 9.99
CA LEU A 222 -12.21 -3.47 9.43
C LEU A 222 -13.61 -3.63 8.79
N ASP A 223 -13.81 -4.66 7.98
CA ASP A 223 -15.09 -4.89 7.28
C ASP A 223 -16.25 -5.10 8.28
N SER A 224 -16.06 -6.01 9.25
CA SER A 224 -17.05 -6.24 10.32
C SER A 224 -17.31 -5.00 11.18
N THR A 225 -16.26 -4.25 11.54
CA THR A 225 -16.40 -3.03 12.34
C THR A 225 -17.12 -1.93 11.55
N ALA A 226 -16.83 -1.77 10.25
CA ALA A 226 -17.49 -0.78 9.41
C ALA A 226 -18.99 -1.04 9.26
N HIS A 227 -19.40 -2.30 9.09
CA HIS A 227 -20.81 -2.69 9.09
C HIS A 227 -21.49 -2.41 10.44
N ALA A 228 -20.90 -2.85 11.56
CA ALA A 228 -21.47 -2.61 12.89
C ALA A 228 -21.56 -1.11 13.25
N VAL A 229 -20.57 -0.31 12.84
CA VAL A 229 -20.58 1.15 12.99
C VAL A 229 -21.65 1.81 12.10
N LEU A 230 -21.86 1.31 10.88
CA LEU A 230 -22.94 1.79 10.00
C LEU A 230 -24.33 1.50 10.60
N ASP A 231 -24.54 0.30 11.13
CA ASP A 231 -25.80 -0.05 11.80
C ASP A 231 -26.06 0.88 12.99
N LYS A 232 -25.06 1.09 13.87
CA LYS A 232 -25.12 2.09 14.95
C LYS A 232 -25.39 3.52 14.43
N CYS A 233 -24.86 3.90 13.27
CA CYS A 233 -25.15 5.21 12.66
C CYS A 233 -26.60 5.37 12.19
N LYS A 234 -27.33 4.26 11.97
CA LYS A 234 -28.74 4.24 11.56
C LYS A 234 -29.72 4.16 12.74
N GLU A 235 -29.23 3.98 13.97
CA GLU A 235 -30.05 3.85 15.17
C GLU A 235 -30.53 5.19 15.76
N GLY A 236 -31.61 5.12 16.56
CA GLY A 236 -32.16 6.21 17.35
C GLY A 236 -33.10 7.17 16.60
N ASP A 237 -33.75 8.08 17.34
CA ASP A 237 -34.74 9.03 16.79
C ASP A 237 -34.13 10.07 15.82
N ARG A 238 -32.80 10.23 15.86
CA ARG A 238 -32.03 11.15 15.03
C ARG A 238 -30.73 10.47 14.57
N PRO A 239 -30.79 9.52 13.62
CA PRO A 239 -29.61 8.77 13.19
C PRO A 239 -28.54 9.69 12.59
N LEU A 240 -27.27 9.25 12.60
CA LEU A 240 -26.16 9.94 11.93
C LEU A 240 -26.17 9.73 10.41
N TYR A 241 -26.66 8.57 9.96
CA TYR A 241 -26.78 8.23 8.54
C TYR A 241 -28.16 7.67 8.22
N ASN A 242 -28.70 8.01 7.05
CA ASN A 242 -29.99 7.53 6.58
C ASN A 242 -29.91 7.21 5.08
N ASP A 243 -30.36 6.04 4.67
CA ASP A 243 -30.21 5.55 3.29
C ASP A 243 -30.92 6.41 2.21
N GLU A 244 -31.90 7.25 2.58
CA GLU A 244 -32.57 8.16 1.66
C GLU A 244 -31.97 9.58 1.63
N LYS A 245 -31.32 10.00 2.73
CA LYS A 245 -30.90 11.40 2.97
C LYS A 245 -29.39 11.58 3.16
N GLY A 246 -28.65 10.49 3.27
CA GLY A 246 -27.22 10.48 3.57
C GLY A 246 -26.92 10.89 5.00
N TRP A 247 -25.82 11.64 5.17
CA TRP A 247 -25.32 12.03 6.48
C TRP A 247 -26.11 13.18 7.09
N ARG A 248 -26.42 13.04 8.38
CA ARG A 248 -27.01 14.11 9.18
C ARG A 248 -26.09 15.33 9.18
N ASP A 249 -26.70 16.49 9.06
CA ASP A 249 -26.04 17.81 9.15
C ASP A 249 -24.92 18.05 8.09
N TRP A 250 -24.90 17.28 6.98
CA TRP A 250 -23.97 17.50 5.86
C TRP A 250 -24.12 18.93 5.27
N PRO A 251 -23.03 19.72 5.14
CA PRO A 251 -23.12 21.10 4.66
C PRO A 251 -23.55 21.20 3.18
N THR A 252 -24.74 21.74 2.91
CA THR A 252 -25.36 21.79 1.58
C THR A 252 -24.51 22.50 0.50
N HIS A 253 -23.65 23.44 0.89
CA HIS A 253 -22.75 24.17 -0.01
C HIS A 253 -21.28 23.77 0.14
N ALA A 254 -20.99 22.71 0.91
CA ALA A 254 -19.66 22.17 1.19
C ALA A 254 -18.60 23.25 1.48
N VAL A 255 -18.98 24.27 2.26
CA VAL A 255 -18.06 25.35 2.68
C VAL A 255 -16.97 24.73 3.56
N GLU A 256 -15.70 24.89 3.17
CA GLU A 256 -14.52 24.25 3.79
C GLU A 256 -14.58 24.20 5.32
N LYS A 257 -14.82 25.34 5.98
CA LYS A 257 -14.92 25.43 7.45
C LYS A 257 -16.06 24.61 8.05
N GLU A 258 -17.20 24.55 7.35
CA GLU A 258 -18.38 23.78 7.80
C GLU A 258 -18.15 22.28 7.58
N VAL A 259 -17.55 21.90 6.45
CA VAL A 259 -17.19 20.51 6.12
C VAL A 259 -16.13 19.99 7.10
N LEU A 260 -15.09 20.77 7.41
CA LEU A 260 -14.07 20.37 8.39
C LEU A 260 -14.66 20.13 9.77
N LYS A 261 -15.55 21.02 10.23
CA LYS A 261 -16.24 20.84 11.51
C LYS A 261 -17.11 19.58 11.49
N TRP A 262 -17.97 19.45 10.48
CA TRP A 262 -18.85 18.29 10.31
C TRP A 262 -18.04 16.98 10.25
N LEU A 263 -16.94 16.94 9.50
CA LEU A 263 -16.09 15.78 9.34
C LEU A 263 -15.37 15.41 10.64
N ALA A 264 -14.86 16.39 11.39
CA ALA A 264 -14.27 16.16 12.71
C ALA A 264 -15.31 15.65 13.74
N ASP A 265 -16.53 16.20 13.71
CA ASP A 265 -17.64 15.74 14.55
C ASP A 265 -18.06 14.30 14.19
N VAL A 266 -18.27 13.98 12.91
CA VAL A 266 -18.65 12.63 12.46
C VAL A 266 -17.55 11.61 12.72
N ILE A 267 -16.28 11.87 12.38
CA ILE A 267 -15.18 10.93 12.65
C ILE A 267 -15.09 10.59 14.15
N ARG A 268 -15.33 11.56 15.04
CA ARG A 268 -15.36 11.32 16.48
C ARG A 268 -16.44 10.33 16.89
N GLU A 269 -17.67 10.44 16.36
CA GLU A 269 -18.76 9.49 16.63
C GLU A 269 -18.43 8.10 16.06
N LEU A 270 -17.90 8.01 14.82
CA LEU A 270 -17.52 6.74 14.19
C LEU A 270 -16.46 5.99 15.01
N VAL A 271 -15.44 6.69 15.51
CA VAL A 271 -14.39 6.12 16.37
C VAL A 271 -14.97 5.67 17.71
N GLN A 272 -15.90 6.41 18.30
CA GLN A 272 -16.58 6.00 19.54
C GLN A 272 -17.43 4.74 19.35
N PHE A 273 -18.14 4.62 18.22
CA PHE A 273 -18.94 3.43 17.91
C PHE A 273 -18.08 2.18 17.67
N ALA A 274 -16.89 2.34 17.04
CA ALA A 274 -15.92 1.28 16.85
C ALA A 274 -15.30 0.82 18.18
N GLN A 275 -14.87 1.76 19.04
CA GLN A 275 -14.32 1.47 20.38
C GLN A 275 -15.33 0.82 21.34
N ALA A 276 -16.62 1.01 21.10
CA ALA A 276 -17.69 0.34 21.84
C ALA A 276 -18.02 -1.07 21.30
N ASP A 277 -17.45 -1.47 20.17
CA ASP A 277 -17.67 -2.78 19.52
C ASP A 277 -16.49 -3.74 19.71
N ASP A 278 -15.26 -3.22 19.57
CA ASP A 278 -14.02 -3.99 19.76
C ASP A 278 -13.15 -3.37 20.88
N LEU A 279 -12.79 -4.19 21.86
CA LEU A 279 -12.03 -3.82 23.06
C LEU A 279 -10.50 -3.93 22.87
N ALA A 280 -10.00 -4.34 21.70
CA ALA A 280 -8.61 -4.80 21.54
C ALA A 280 -7.65 -3.89 20.77
N GLN A 281 -8.13 -2.91 19.99
CA GLN A 281 -7.25 -2.03 19.18
C GLN A 281 -7.26 -0.58 19.68
N GLU A 282 -6.12 -0.13 20.22
CA GLU A 282 -5.93 1.29 20.57
C GLU A 282 -5.88 2.17 19.32
N ILE A 283 -6.99 2.87 19.04
CA ILE A 283 -7.04 3.93 18.02
C ILE A 283 -6.22 5.12 18.51
N ASN A 284 -4.93 5.10 18.21
CA ASN A 284 -3.93 6.11 18.60
C ASN A 284 -3.77 7.26 17.58
N ARG A 285 -4.68 7.35 16.59
CA ARG A 285 -4.71 8.38 15.55
C ARG A 285 -5.92 9.27 15.67
N ARG A 286 -5.82 10.51 15.18
CA ARG A 286 -6.95 11.43 15.02
C ARG A 286 -6.86 12.20 13.70
N PRO A 287 -7.99 12.64 13.13
CA PRO A 287 -8.00 13.68 12.12
C PRO A 287 -7.56 15.02 12.74
N LEU A 288 -6.78 15.79 12.01
CA LEU A 288 -6.32 17.12 12.35
C LEU A 288 -6.63 18.07 11.19
N ALA A 289 -7.44 19.09 11.44
CA ALA A 289 -7.79 20.13 10.47
C ALA A 289 -6.94 21.40 10.69
N GLN A 290 -6.15 21.84 9.71
CA GLN A 290 -5.31 23.05 9.82
C GLN A 290 -5.29 23.95 8.55
N PRO A 291 -6.45 24.27 7.94
CA PRO A 291 -6.51 25.04 6.68
C PRO A 291 -5.95 26.46 6.78
N ILE A 292 -5.82 27.01 8.00
CA ILE A 292 -5.40 28.39 8.25
C ILE A 292 -3.89 28.50 8.54
N ARG A 293 -3.30 27.53 9.26
CA ARG A 293 -1.90 27.62 9.74
C ARG A 293 -0.97 26.77 8.86
N PRO A 294 0.21 27.27 8.48
CA PRO A 294 1.21 26.44 7.83
C PRO A 294 1.77 25.38 8.79
N LEU A 295 1.95 24.15 8.29
CA LEU A 295 2.63 23.07 8.99
C LEU A 295 4.16 23.28 8.97
N GLU A 296 4.81 22.89 10.06
CA GLU A 296 6.26 22.93 10.20
C GLU A 296 6.97 21.82 9.39
N GLY A 297 8.23 22.03 9.02
CA GLY A 297 9.10 21.03 8.38
C GLY A 297 9.23 21.12 6.85
N SER A 298 8.40 21.94 6.18
CA SER A 298 8.60 22.29 4.76
C SER A 298 9.59 23.45 4.60
N ILE A 299 10.22 23.59 3.41
CA ILE A 299 11.12 24.72 3.09
C ILE A 299 10.35 26.04 3.06
N ALA A 300 9.15 26.01 2.51
CA ALA A 300 8.28 27.17 2.39
C ALA A 300 6.97 26.91 3.15
N PRO A 301 6.26 27.93 3.64
CA PRO A 301 4.96 27.73 4.28
C PRO A 301 4.00 26.96 3.38
N ARG A 302 3.44 25.87 3.91
CA ARG A 302 2.41 25.02 3.30
C ARG A 302 1.34 24.75 4.33
N LYS A 303 0.08 24.90 3.93
CA LYS A 303 -1.10 24.54 4.73
C LYS A 303 -1.60 23.17 4.29
N LEU A 304 -2.41 22.54 5.12
CA LEU A 304 -3.10 21.28 4.88
C LEU A 304 -4.54 21.46 5.34
N ASP A 305 -5.52 21.10 4.51
CA ASP A 305 -6.93 21.26 4.88
C ASP A 305 -7.26 20.33 6.06
N ILE A 306 -6.96 19.05 5.89
CA ILE A 306 -7.11 18.01 6.91
C ILE A 306 -6.04 16.92 6.71
N GLY A 307 -5.66 16.22 7.78
CA GLY A 307 -4.98 14.93 7.65
C GLY A 307 -4.97 14.13 8.94
N PHE A 308 -4.74 12.83 8.85
CA PHE A 308 -4.62 11.96 10.02
C PHE A 308 -3.22 12.06 10.62
N VAL A 309 -3.12 12.11 11.96
CA VAL A 309 -1.84 12.19 12.68
C VAL A 309 -1.73 11.10 13.74
N ASN A 310 -0.50 10.68 14.03
CA ASN A 310 -0.19 9.73 15.11
C ASN A 310 0.00 10.44 16.46
N ASP A 311 -0.97 11.26 16.84
CA ASP A 311 -1.01 12.00 18.11
C ASP A 311 -2.46 12.05 18.62
N PRO A 312 -2.82 11.26 19.64
CA PRO A 312 -4.18 11.24 20.19
C PRO A 312 -4.52 12.50 21.00
N SER A 313 -3.52 13.34 21.30
CA SER A 313 -3.66 14.63 22.01
C SER A 313 -3.68 15.85 21.08
N ALA A 314 -3.53 15.65 19.77
CA ALA A 314 -3.56 16.74 18.79
C ALA A 314 -4.90 17.49 18.79
N THR A 315 -4.81 18.82 18.75
CA THR A 315 -5.94 19.76 18.65
C THR A 315 -5.74 20.66 17.44
N GLU A 316 -6.79 21.38 17.00
CA GLU A 316 -6.68 22.38 15.91
C GLU A 316 -5.54 23.39 16.14
N ASP A 317 -5.25 23.72 17.41
CA ASP A 317 -4.20 24.66 17.82
C ASP A 317 -2.79 24.04 17.92
N SER A 318 -2.66 22.71 17.92
CA SER A 318 -1.37 22.02 18.11
C SER A 318 -0.37 22.35 17.00
N LEU A 319 0.91 22.57 17.37
CA LEU A 319 1.99 22.78 16.39
C LEU A 319 2.33 21.46 15.69
N CYS A 320 1.72 21.22 14.53
CA CYS A 320 1.92 19.99 13.77
C CYS A 320 2.99 20.15 12.67
N ARG A 321 3.72 19.06 12.43
CA ARG A 321 4.77 18.93 11.42
C ARG A 321 4.33 18.04 10.27
N TRP A 322 4.85 18.27 9.07
CA TRP A 322 4.70 17.34 7.94
C TRP A 322 5.18 15.93 8.25
N SER A 323 6.13 15.76 9.18
CA SER A 323 6.58 14.46 9.66
C SER A 323 5.54 13.68 10.48
N GLN A 324 4.50 14.34 11.00
CA GLN A 324 3.43 13.71 11.79
C GLN A 324 2.18 13.37 10.95
N ILE A 325 2.05 13.93 9.74
CA ILE A 325 0.92 13.67 8.85
C ILE A 325 1.03 12.26 8.25
N LEU A 326 0.11 11.38 8.61
CA LEU A 326 0.00 10.03 8.09
C LEU A 326 -0.77 10.00 6.76
N VAL A 327 -1.92 10.66 6.69
CA VAL A 327 -2.79 10.63 5.50
C VAL A 327 -3.31 12.06 5.26
N PRO A 328 -2.83 12.80 4.25
CA PRO A 328 -3.36 14.11 3.91
C PRO A 328 -4.71 14.02 3.19
N GLY A 329 -5.55 15.02 3.39
CA GLY A 329 -6.79 15.25 2.67
C GLY A 329 -6.86 16.65 2.07
N GLU A 330 -7.49 16.77 0.91
CA GLU A 330 -7.78 18.03 0.21
C GLU A 330 -9.30 18.19 0.05
N LEU A 331 -9.82 19.36 0.42
CA LEU A 331 -11.25 19.65 0.40
C LEU A 331 -11.60 20.69 -0.66
N LYS A 332 -12.66 20.45 -1.42
CA LYS A 332 -13.23 21.43 -2.35
C LYS A 332 -14.75 21.45 -2.20
N ASN A 333 -15.36 22.61 -2.44
CA ASN A 333 -16.80 22.80 -2.21
C ASN A 333 -17.70 22.30 -3.35
N ASP A 334 -17.15 21.75 -4.43
CA ASP A 334 -17.90 21.38 -5.63
C ASP A 334 -17.27 20.13 -6.29
N PRO A 335 -18.07 19.11 -6.68
CA PRO A 335 -17.57 17.91 -7.36
C PRO A 335 -16.76 18.20 -8.62
N ARG A 336 -16.99 19.33 -9.30
CA ARG A 336 -16.23 19.74 -10.51
C ARG A 336 -14.76 20.08 -10.24
N TYR A 337 -14.31 20.04 -8.99
CA TYR A 337 -12.89 20.09 -8.65
C TYR A 337 -12.21 18.71 -8.57
N ASP A 338 -12.95 17.60 -8.68
CA ASP A 338 -12.38 16.26 -8.82
C ASP A 338 -11.82 16.07 -10.25
N ARG A 339 -10.64 16.68 -10.49
CA ARG A 339 -9.91 16.68 -11.75
C ARG A 339 -8.46 17.15 -11.51
N PRO A 340 -7.52 16.91 -12.45
CA PRO A 340 -6.13 17.32 -12.30
C PRO A 340 -5.96 18.80 -11.94
N SER A 341 -6.66 19.70 -12.64
CA SER A 341 -6.60 21.16 -12.43
C SER A 341 -7.30 21.65 -11.15
N GLY A 342 -7.97 20.77 -10.41
CA GLY A 342 -8.58 21.03 -9.11
C GLY A 342 -7.82 20.34 -7.98
N ALA A 343 -8.48 19.41 -7.29
CA ALA A 343 -8.00 18.81 -6.05
C ALA A 343 -6.76 17.91 -6.23
N TRP A 344 -6.60 17.21 -7.36
CA TRP A 344 -5.60 16.14 -7.46
C TRP A 344 -4.15 16.66 -7.34
N PHE A 345 -3.80 17.75 -8.05
CA PHE A 345 -2.48 18.38 -7.92
C PHE A 345 -2.33 19.26 -6.66
N ASP A 346 -3.41 19.59 -5.97
CA ASP A 346 -3.33 20.20 -4.63
C ASP A 346 -2.99 19.12 -3.58
N LEU A 347 -3.68 17.97 -3.59
CA LEU A 347 -3.36 16.80 -2.74
C LEU A 347 -1.95 16.25 -3.02
N GLY A 348 -1.56 16.12 -4.29
CA GLY A 348 -0.21 15.72 -4.68
C GLY A 348 0.86 16.66 -4.11
N ARG A 349 0.54 17.94 -3.86
CA ARG A 349 1.47 18.85 -3.15
C ARG A 349 1.69 18.41 -1.71
N TYR A 350 0.65 17.97 -1.01
CA TYR A 350 0.75 17.47 0.36
C TYR A 350 1.51 16.14 0.40
N ALA A 351 1.21 15.23 -0.53
CA ALA A 351 1.97 13.98 -0.69
C ALA A 351 3.47 14.26 -0.83
N ARG A 352 3.89 15.28 -1.61
CA ARG A 352 5.31 15.67 -1.72
C ARG A 352 5.91 16.11 -0.38
N GLU A 353 5.21 16.93 0.39
CA GLU A 353 5.74 17.41 1.68
C GLU A 353 5.82 16.24 2.71
N VAL A 354 4.86 15.32 2.72
CA VAL A 354 4.89 14.09 3.53
C VAL A 354 6.06 13.18 3.09
N LEU A 355 6.16 12.88 1.79
CA LEU A 355 7.25 12.11 1.17
C LEU A 355 8.61 12.84 1.16
N ALA A 356 8.68 14.09 1.64
CA ALA A 356 9.91 14.84 1.90
C ALA A 356 10.23 14.98 3.41
N ALA A 357 9.26 14.72 4.30
CA ALA A 357 9.41 14.76 5.75
C ALA A 357 9.64 13.37 6.37
N GLN A 358 8.99 12.32 5.87
CA GLN A 358 9.04 10.94 6.42
C GLN A 358 9.95 10.05 5.55
N ASP A 359 11.21 9.91 5.92
CA ASP A 359 12.27 9.32 5.07
C ASP A 359 12.18 7.81 4.90
N SER A 360 11.53 7.11 5.84
CA SER A 360 11.21 5.69 5.75
C SER A 360 9.94 5.39 4.93
N ARG A 361 9.43 6.32 4.11
CA ARG A 361 8.13 6.18 3.45
C ARG A 361 8.24 5.92 1.94
N SER A 362 7.69 4.78 1.52
CA SER A 362 7.65 4.33 0.13
C SER A 362 6.47 4.95 -0.64
N PHE A 363 5.29 5.00 -0.03
CA PHE A 363 4.08 5.62 -0.59
C PHE A 363 3.26 6.38 0.46
N VAL A 364 2.37 7.27 0.00
CA VAL A 364 1.42 8.02 0.85
C VAL A 364 0.00 7.84 0.32
N LEU A 365 -0.86 7.26 1.16
CA LEU A 365 -2.31 7.33 0.98
C LEU A 365 -2.81 8.73 1.33
N GLY A 366 -3.78 9.24 0.58
CA GLY A 366 -4.49 10.48 0.83
C GLY A 366 -5.91 10.43 0.26
N PHE A 367 -6.69 11.49 0.45
CA PHE A 367 -8.05 11.55 -0.12
C PHE A 367 -8.43 12.95 -0.61
N THR A 368 -9.32 13.02 -1.59
CA THR A 368 -9.99 14.26 -1.99
C THR A 368 -11.47 14.16 -1.67
N LEU A 369 -12.05 15.21 -1.10
CA LEU A 369 -13.50 15.35 -0.90
C LEU A 369 -13.98 16.63 -1.61
N CYS A 370 -14.62 16.45 -2.76
CA CYS A 370 -15.08 17.51 -3.66
C CYS A 370 -16.61 17.58 -3.65
N GLY A 371 -17.18 18.54 -2.93
CA GLY A 371 -18.57 18.45 -2.50
C GLY A 371 -18.73 17.18 -1.65
N PRO A 372 -19.78 16.36 -1.86
CA PRO A 372 -19.91 15.06 -1.19
C PRO A 372 -19.13 13.92 -1.88
N SER A 373 -18.42 14.19 -2.98
CA SER A 373 -17.71 13.16 -3.73
C SER A 373 -16.32 12.90 -3.14
N LEU A 374 -16.11 11.70 -2.61
CA LEU A 374 -14.83 11.25 -2.06
C LEU A 374 -14.10 10.35 -3.06
N ARG A 375 -12.77 10.50 -3.11
CA ARG A 375 -11.85 9.64 -3.87
C ARG A 375 -10.60 9.34 -3.04
N LEU A 376 -10.19 8.07 -2.96
CA LEU A 376 -8.93 7.65 -2.33
C LEU A 376 -7.79 7.76 -3.33
N TRP A 377 -6.64 8.26 -2.87
CA TRP A 377 -5.41 8.42 -3.64
C TRP A 377 -4.25 7.67 -2.99
N GLU A 378 -3.32 7.22 -3.81
CA GLU A 378 -2.00 6.77 -3.43
C GLU A 378 -0.95 7.52 -4.28
N PHE A 379 0.14 7.95 -3.64
CA PHE A 379 1.28 8.60 -4.29
C PHE A 379 2.60 7.93 -3.88
N ASP A 380 3.35 7.41 -4.86
CA ASP A 380 4.59 6.68 -4.69
C ASP A 380 5.77 7.38 -5.40
N ARG A 381 6.71 6.63 -5.98
CA ARG A 381 7.85 7.14 -6.75
C ARG A 381 7.64 7.08 -8.26
N LEU A 382 6.48 6.60 -8.71
CA LEU A 382 6.06 6.53 -10.11
C LEU A 382 5.06 7.64 -10.46
N GLY A 383 4.18 8.04 -9.53
CA GLY A 383 3.25 9.15 -9.76
C GLY A 383 2.15 9.23 -8.69
N GLY A 384 0.91 9.25 -9.14
CA GLY A 384 -0.26 9.13 -8.26
C GLY A 384 -1.41 8.41 -8.95
N ILE A 385 -2.03 7.49 -8.21
CA ILE A 385 -3.13 6.64 -8.66
C ILE A 385 -4.32 6.74 -7.70
N ALA A 386 -5.53 6.47 -8.17
CA ALA A 386 -6.75 6.64 -7.36
C ALA A 386 -7.87 5.64 -7.63
N SER A 387 -8.69 5.44 -6.59
CA SER A 387 -9.98 4.73 -6.69
C SER A 387 -10.93 5.43 -7.66
N GLU A 388 -12.04 4.78 -8.00
CA GLU A 388 -13.26 5.47 -8.44
C GLU A 388 -13.74 6.47 -7.36
N SER A 389 -14.42 7.54 -7.78
CA SER A 389 -15.07 8.50 -6.86
C SER A 389 -16.48 8.05 -6.52
N PHE A 390 -16.91 8.22 -5.26
CA PHE A 390 -18.27 7.92 -4.82
C PHE A 390 -18.87 9.08 -4.00
N ASP A 391 -20.20 9.16 -3.91
CA ASP A 391 -20.89 10.16 -3.07
C ASP A 391 -21.13 9.58 -1.67
N ILE A 392 -20.51 10.20 -0.66
CA ILE A 392 -20.55 9.73 0.73
C ILE A 392 -21.97 9.74 1.34
N ASN A 393 -22.89 10.53 0.79
CA ASN A 393 -24.29 10.56 1.21
C ASN A 393 -25.12 9.44 0.59
N THR A 394 -24.59 8.74 -0.42
CA THR A 394 -25.21 7.54 -1.00
C THR A 394 -24.53 6.26 -0.54
N ASP A 395 -23.22 6.32 -0.26
CA ASP A 395 -22.43 5.20 0.23
C ASP A 395 -21.72 5.55 1.56
N GLY A 396 -22.50 5.53 2.62
CA GLY A 396 -22.00 5.66 3.99
C GLY A 396 -21.07 4.53 4.40
N LEU A 397 -21.21 3.31 3.84
CA LEU A 397 -20.36 2.17 4.19
C LEU A 397 -18.92 2.40 3.72
N GLN A 398 -18.71 2.73 2.44
CA GLN A 398 -17.38 3.02 1.90
C GLN A 398 -16.73 4.21 2.62
N PHE A 399 -17.50 5.24 2.97
CA PHE A 399 -16.99 6.35 3.79
C PHE A 399 -16.50 5.88 5.16
N ILE A 400 -17.30 5.10 5.89
CA ILE A 400 -16.92 4.55 7.20
C ILE A 400 -15.68 3.66 7.08
N THR A 401 -15.64 2.76 6.09
CA THR A 401 -14.50 1.85 5.84
C THR A 401 -13.20 2.62 5.61
N ILE A 402 -13.22 3.70 4.82
CA ILE A 402 -12.03 4.53 4.58
C ILE A 402 -11.58 5.23 5.86
N ILE A 403 -12.52 5.87 6.58
CA ILE A 403 -12.22 6.59 7.82
C ILE A 403 -11.66 5.65 8.89
N LEU A 404 -12.32 4.52 9.16
CA LEU A 404 -11.85 3.54 10.14
C LEU A 404 -10.55 2.89 9.68
N GLY A 405 -10.40 2.60 8.39
CA GLY A 405 -9.18 2.04 7.83
C GLY A 405 -7.94 2.91 8.10
N PHE A 406 -8.03 4.23 7.92
CA PHE A 406 -6.93 5.13 8.28
C PHE A 406 -6.56 5.12 9.78
N HIS A 407 -7.52 4.83 10.67
CA HIS A 407 -7.26 4.66 12.10
C HIS A 407 -6.60 3.31 12.42
N LEU A 408 -7.01 2.23 11.74
CA LEU A 408 -6.64 0.85 12.07
C LEU A 408 -5.43 0.29 11.28
N MET A 409 -5.11 0.83 10.10
CA MET A 409 -3.97 0.39 9.27
C MET A 409 -2.66 0.33 10.05
N SER A 410 -1.79 -0.65 9.79
CA SER A 410 -0.42 -0.63 10.32
C SER A 410 0.41 0.50 9.68
N LEU A 411 1.59 0.83 10.25
CA LEU A 411 2.51 1.76 9.58
C LEU A 411 2.97 1.22 8.22
N GLU A 412 3.15 -0.10 8.09
CA GLU A 412 3.48 -0.74 6.81
C GLU A 412 2.36 -0.55 5.77
N GLN A 413 1.09 -0.71 6.17
CA GLN A 413 -0.08 -0.47 5.31
C GLN A 413 -0.24 1.00 4.92
N LEU A 414 0.27 1.93 5.75
CA LEU A 414 0.41 3.34 5.40
C LEU A 414 1.65 3.65 4.54
N GLY A 415 2.45 2.65 4.18
CA GLY A 415 3.60 2.78 3.29
C GLY A 415 4.93 3.10 3.95
N PHE A 416 5.06 2.93 5.27
CA PHE A 416 6.35 2.97 5.96
C PHE A 416 7.10 1.65 5.77
N ASP A 417 8.42 1.74 5.58
CA ASP A 417 9.31 0.59 5.45
C ASP A 417 9.41 -0.18 6.79
N PRO A 418 8.98 -1.45 6.88
CA PRO A 418 8.99 -2.22 8.11
C PRO A 418 10.40 -2.58 8.58
N THR A 419 11.43 -2.46 7.73
CA THR A 419 12.83 -2.63 8.14
C THR A 419 13.34 -1.45 8.97
N ILE A 420 12.71 -0.27 8.87
CA ILE A 420 13.14 0.96 9.54
C ILE A 420 12.32 1.17 10.83
N ILE A 421 12.88 0.70 11.94
CA ILE A 421 12.21 0.73 13.26
C ILE A 421 12.72 1.87 14.14
N THR A 422 11.90 2.31 15.10
CA THR A 422 12.26 3.28 16.12
C THR A 422 12.11 2.65 17.51
N ILE A 423 13.18 2.64 18.31
CA ILE A 423 13.19 2.13 19.69
C ILE A 423 13.87 3.18 20.57
N SER A 424 13.16 3.65 21.61
CA SER A 424 13.68 4.65 22.58
C SER A 424 14.35 5.86 21.91
N ASP A 425 13.61 6.51 21.00
CA ASP A 425 14.02 7.65 20.16
C ASP A 425 15.20 7.42 19.20
N LYS A 426 15.79 6.22 19.20
CA LYS A 426 16.80 5.81 18.21
C LYS A 426 16.15 5.10 17.04
N ARG A 427 16.64 5.38 15.84
CA ARG A 427 16.20 4.73 14.60
C ARG A 427 17.22 3.70 14.14
N TYR A 428 16.71 2.60 13.62
CA TYR A 428 17.51 1.47 13.17
C TYR A 428 16.96 0.94 11.84
N ILE A 429 17.84 0.36 11.03
CA ILE A 429 17.48 -0.52 9.92
C ILE A 429 17.80 -1.94 10.36
N GLU A 430 16.79 -2.81 10.46
CA GLU A 430 16.98 -4.24 10.63
C GLU A 430 17.04 -4.93 9.27
N ILE A 431 18.14 -5.62 9.00
CA ILE A 431 18.33 -6.42 7.78
C ILE A 431 18.67 -7.86 8.16
N GLU A 432 18.25 -8.82 7.33
CA GLU A 432 18.73 -10.19 7.46
C GLU A 432 19.92 -10.41 6.51
N LYS A 433 21.04 -10.87 7.06
CA LYS A 433 22.25 -11.21 6.31
C LYS A 433 22.79 -12.54 6.82
N ASP A 434 23.02 -13.49 5.90
CA ASP A 434 23.55 -14.82 6.19
C ASP A 434 22.74 -15.57 7.30
N GLY A 435 21.42 -15.39 7.31
CA GLY A 435 20.51 -15.98 8.31
C GLY A 435 20.56 -15.32 9.69
N ARG A 436 21.18 -14.13 9.81
CA ARG A 436 21.29 -13.36 11.05
C ARG A 436 20.68 -11.98 10.88
N LYS A 437 19.97 -11.50 11.89
CA LYS A 437 19.55 -10.10 11.95
C LYS A 437 20.77 -9.23 12.27
N GLU A 438 21.15 -8.37 11.33
CA GLU A 438 22.04 -7.24 11.58
C GLU A 438 21.21 -5.98 11.84
N ARG A 439 21.68 -5.11 12.72
CA ARG A 439 21.02 -3.86 13.08
C ARG A 439 21.94 -2.69 12.79
N LEU A 440 21.51 -1.78 11.91
CA LEU A 440 22.22 -0.57 11.54
C LEU A 440 21.58 0.62 12.23
N VAL A 441 22.32 1.30 13.11
CA VAL A 441 21.87 2.53 13.78
C VAL A 441 21.88 3.68 12.78
N ILE A 442 20.77 4.38 12.61
CA ILE A 442 20.71 5.58 11.76
C ILE A 442 21.25 6.76 12.55
N ASP A 443 22.42 7.27 12.15
CA ASP A 443 23.00 8.50 12.72
C ASP A 443 22.22 9.73 12.27
N ASN A 444 22.09 9.88 10.95
CA ASN A 444 21.40 11.01 10.32
C ASN A 444 21.13 10.74 8.82
N VAL A 445 20.12 11.42 8.28
CA VAL A 445 19.96 11.56 6.82
C VAL A 445 21.10 12.44 6.29
N ILE A 446 21.82 11.97 5.27
CA ILE A 446 22.90 12.74 4.60
C ILE A 446 22.47 13.30 3.24
N GLY A 447 21.46 12.71 2.61
CA GLY A 447 20.90 13.18 1.35
C GLY A 447 19.49 12.65 1.17
N ARG A 448 18.60 13.47 0.64
CA ARG A 448 17.21 13.08 0.35
C ARG A 448 16.68 13.89 -0.80
N SER A 449 16.20 13.23 -1.84
CA SER A 449 15.51 13.89 -2.94
C SER A 449 14.09 14.31 -2.51
N ARG A 450 13.73 15.58 -2.73
CA ARG A 450 12.41 16.14 -2.34
C ARG A 450 11.38 16.11 -3.47
N CYS A 451 11.40 15.03 -4.24
CA CYS A 451 10.43 14.71 -5.28
C CYS A 451 9.52 13.54 -4.86
N ILE A 452 8.32 13.52 -5.41
CA ILE A 452 7.45 12.33 -5.50
C ILE A 452 8.08 11.40 -6.53
N ALA A 453 7.89 11.72 -7.82
CA ALA A 453 8.23 10.82 -8.90
C ALA A 453 9.72 10.88 -9.32
N GLY A 454 10.25 9.74 -9.74
CA GLY A 454 11.64 9.52 -10.10
C GLY A 454 12.42 8.78 -9.00
N ARG A 455 13.76 8.77 -9.09
CA ARG A 455 14.64 7.94 -8.23
C ARG A 455 14.58 8.22 -6.72
N ALA A 456 13.89 9.29 -6.30
CA ALA A 456 13.54 9.69 -4.93
C ALA A 456 14.57 9.36 -3.82
N THR A 457 15.86 9.44 -4.14
CA THR A 457 16.88 8.69 -3.40
C THR A 457 17.06 9.26 -2.00
N THR A 458 17.07 8.36 -1.01
CA THR A 458 17.39 8.69 0.38
C THR A 458 18.67 7.97 0.79
N CYS A 459 19.59 8.74 1.37
CA CYS A 459 20.86 8.25 1.88
C CYS A 459 20.95 8.55 3.38
N TRP A 460 21.19 7.51 4.18
CA TRP A 460 21.47 7.62 5.60
C TRP A 460 22.95 7.34 5.86
N LYS A 461 23.55 8.11 6.76
CA LYS A 461 24.74 7.65 7.47
C LYS A 461 24.26 6.71 8.57
N VAL A 462 24.88 5.53 8.65
CA VAL A 462 24.58 4.52 9.65
C VAL A 462 25.87 3.94 10.24
N HIS A 463 25.78 3.25 11.37
CA HIS A 463 26.84 2.36 11.86
C HIS A 463 26.22 1.03 12.31
N ARG A 464 27.02 -0.03 12.47
CA ARG A 464 26.53 -1.28 13.06
C ARG A 464 26.44 -1.14 14.58
N ASP A 465 25.39 -1.70 15.18
CA ASP A 465 25.19 -1.65 16.65
C ASP A 465 26.37 -2.30 17.42
N ASP A 466 27.07 -3.26 16.81
CA ASP A 466 28.28 -3.93 17.35
C ASP A 466 29.63 -3.32 16.88
N ASP A 467 29.63 -2.44 15.87
CA ASP A 467 30.80 -1.64 15.46
C ASP A 467 30.44 -0.17 15.20
N PRO A 468 30.37 0.66 16.26
CA PRO A 468 30.07 2.08 16.15
C PRO A 468 31.22 2.94 15.57
N GLN A 469 32.42 2.37 15.37
CA GLN A 469 33.58 3.11 14.85
C GLN A 469 33.65 3.09 13.32
N THR A 470 32.94 2.17 12.67
CA THR A 470 32.88 2.05 11.21
C THR A 470 31.61 2.70 10.64
N PRO A 471 31.65 3.95 10.15
CA PRO A 471 30.51 4.56 9.50
C PRO A 471 30.26 3.93 8.12
N LEU A 472 29.01 3.63 7.85
CA LEU A 472 28.48 3.12 6.59
C LEU A 472 27.48 4.12 5.99
N VAL A 473 27.13 3.91 4.72
CA VAL A 473 26.04 4.63 4.05
C VAL A 473 25.06 3.61 3.48
N VAL A 474 23.79 3.75 3.86
CA VAL A 474 22.68 3.03 3.22
C VAL A 474 21.99 3.98 2.26
N LYS A 475 21.70 3.47 1.06
CA LYS A 475 20.97 4.18 0.01
C LYS A 475 19.72 3.38 -0.36
N ASP A 476 18.55 4.00 -0.21
CA ASP A 476 17.28 3.55 -0.79
C ASP A 476 16.92 4.43 -2.00
N SER A 477 16.31 3.84 -3.02
CA SER A 477 15.95 4.49 -4.30
C SER A 477 14.94 3.68 -5.09
#